data_AF-A0A143CC89-F1
#
_entry.id   AF-A0A143CC89-F1
#
_cell.length_a   1.000
_cell.length_b   1.000
_cell.length_c   1.000
_cell.angle_alpha   90.00
_cell.angle_beta   90.00
_cell.angle_gamma   90.00
#
_symmetry.space_group_name_H-M   'P 1'
#
loop_
_entity.id
_entity.type
_entity.pdbx_description
1 polymer ?
#
loop_
_entity_poly.entity_id
_entity_poly.type
_entity_poly.pdbx_seq_one_letter_code
_entity_poly.pdbx_strand_id
1 'polypeptide(L)'
;MDLPSDLSPSQVRSGLAALKDQAAEKGWPPLTWNRATGYQLGAERDVLEEYERAVVREKLTEFRRFITGTVAPHAAAHPGDKWIKHIVAQLNSIESTLDLIASS
;
A
#
# COMPACT_ATOMS: atom_id res chain seq x y z
N MET A 1 21.74 -21.00 10.97
CA MET A 1 21.44 -20.25 12.22
C MET A 1 20.08 -19.66 12.00
N ASP A 2 19.05 -20.46 12.25
CA ASP A 2 17.66 -20.03 12.13
C ASP A 2 17.28 -19.35 13.44
N LEU A 3 16.67 -18.17 13.36
CA LEU A 3 15.85 -17.66 14.45
C LEU A 3 14.41 -18.04 14.09
N PRO A 4 13.88 -19.17 14.59
CA PRO A 4 12.46 -19.42 14.47
C PRO A 4 11.79 -18.53 15.51
N SER A 5 11.14 -17.46 15.06
CA SER A 5 10.08 -16.90 15.90
C SER A 5 8.97 -17.95 15.95
N ASP A 6 8.59 -18.43 17.15
CA ASP A 6 7.41 -19.29 17.35
C ASP A 6 6.08 -18.59 16.97
N LEU A 7 6.15 -17.40 16.37
CA LEU A 7 5.04 -16.61 15.89
C LEU A 7 4.66 -17.04 14.48
N SER A 8 3.38 -17.28 14.28
CA SER A 8 2.80 -17.43 12.95
C SER A 8 2.92 -16.11 12.16
N PRO A 9 2.92 -16.16 10.82
CA PRO A 9 2.95 -14.96 9.99
C PRO A 9 1.82 -13.96 10.28
N SER A 10 0.63 -14.44 10.70
CA SER A 10 -0.47 -13.56 11.11
C SER A 10 -0.15 -12.83 12.42
N GLN A 11 0.42 -13.52 13.42
CA GLN A 11 0.85 -12.89 14.67
C GLN A 11 1.93 -11.83 14.43
N VAL A 12 2.90 -12.13 13.54
CA VAL A 12 3.93 -11.15 13.14
C VAL A 12 3.28 -9.91 12.51
N ARG A 13 2.36 -10.09 11.54
CA ARG A 13 1.65 -8.96 10.91
C ARG A 13 0.84 -8.14 11.91
N SER A 14 0.11 -8.80 12.81
CA SER A 14 -0.65 -8.12 13.86
C SER A 14 0.24 -7.34 14.82
N GLY A 15 1.38 -7.91 15.23
CA GLY A 15 2.35 -7.23 16.10
C GLY A 15 2.96 -6.00 15.43
N LEU A 16 3.30 -6.08 14.14
CA LEU A 16 3.80 -4.95 13.36
C LEU A 16 2.75 -3.84 13.20
N ALA A 17 1.48 -4.19 13.00
CA ALA A 17 0.39 -3.21 12.95
C ALA A 17 0.25 -2.49 14.30
N ALA A 18 0.20 -3.25 15.41
CA ALA A 18 0.13 -2.67 16.75
C ALA A 18 1.33 -1.76 17.06
N LEU A 19 2.54 -2.11 16.60
CA LEU A 19 3.72 -1.26 16.77
C LEU A 19 3.61 0.05 15.99
N LYS A 20 3.07 0.01 14.77
CA LYS A 20 2.80 1.23 13.98
C LYS A 20 1.78 2.13 14.67
N ASP A 21 0.71 1.54 15.22
CA ASP A 21 -0.32 2.28 15.95
C ASP A 21 0.26 2.97 17.18
N GLN A 22 1.06 2.25 17.96
CA GLN A 22 1.74 2.83 19.14
C GLN A 22 2.74 3.93 18.75
N ALA A 23 3.48 3.75 17.65
CA ALA A 23 4.41 4.76 17.18
C ALA A 23 3.67 6.06 16.83
N ALA A 24 2.54 5.95 16.14
CA ALA A 24 1.68 7.10 15.84
C ALA A 24 1.11 7.76 17.10
N GLU A 25 0.56 6.97 18.04
CA GLU A 25 -0.02 7.46 19.28
C GLU A 25 1.00 8.22 20.15
N LYS A 26 2.24 7.73 20.20
CA LYS A 26 3.29 8.25 21.08
C LYS A 26 4.21 9.27 20.39
N GLY A 27 3.98 9.57 19.12
CA GLY A 27 4.85 10.44 18.32
C GLY A 27 6.26 9.88 18.14
N TRP A 28 6.42 8.55 18.14
CA TRP A 28 7.69 7.91 17.86
C TRP A 28 8.01 7.95 16.36
N PRO A 29 9.29 7.82 15.98
CA PRO A 29 9.65 7.64 14.58
C PRO A 29 8.85 6.49 13.94
N PRO A 30 8.42 6.63 12.68
CA PRO A 30 7.63 5.62 12.01
C PRO A 30 8.42 4.31 11.83
N LEU A 31 7.68 3.21 11.77
CA LEU A 31 8.22 1.89 11.43
C LEU A 31 8.20 1.71 9.90
N THR A 32 9.38 1.74 9.29
CA THR A 32 9.57 1.45 7.86
C THR A 32 10.18 0.07 7.67
N TRP A 33 10.15 -0.41 6.43
CA TRP A 33 10.80 -1.66 6.04
C TRP A 33 11.46 -1.49 4.67
N ASN A 34 12.69 -1.96 4.54
CA ASN A 34 13.29 -2.20 3.23
C ASN A 34 13.97 -3.57 3.21
N ARG A 35 14.25 -4.07 2.00
CA ARG A 35 14.81 -5.40 1.81
C ARG A 35 16.25 -5.54 2.31
N ALA A 36 17.03 -4.44 2.31
CA ALA A 36 18.45 -4.47 2.65
C ALA A 36 18.70 -4.52 4.15
N THR A 37 17.91 -3.79 4.94
CA THR A 37 18.12 -3.60 6.38
C THR A 37 16.97 -4.12 7.24
N GLY A 38 15.88 -4.58 6.64
CA GLY A 38 14.70 -5.04 7.36
C GLY A 38 13.89 -3.88 7.95
N TYR A 39 13.22 -4.16 9.07
CA TYR A 39 12.40 -3.17 9.78
C TYR A 39 13.27 -2.14 10.51
N GLN A 40 12.90 -0.86 10.42
CA GLN A 40 13.61 0.25 11.03
C GLN A 40 12.62 1.20 11.71
N LEU A 41 12.98 1.71 12.89
CA LEU A 41 12.32 2.84 13.53
C LEU A 41 13.22 4.05 13.36
N GLY A 42 12.84 4.99 12.51
CA GLY A 42 13.69 6.13 12.16
C GLY A 42 12.91 7.24 11.46
N ALA A 43 13.47 8.45 11.50
CA ALA A 43 12.87 9.65 10.91
C ALA A 43 13.76 10.27 9.80
N GLU A 44 14.72 9.51 9.30
CA GLU A 44 15.60 9.96 8.22
C GLU A 44 14.80 10.17 6.95
N ARG A 45 14.77 11.42 6.48
CA ARG A 45 13.87 11.87 5.41
C ARG A 45 13.97 10.99 4.16
N ASP A 46 15.18 10.71 3.69
CA ASP A 46 15.39 9.94 2.46
C ASP A 46 14.86 8.50 2.59
N VAL A 47 15.02 7.89 3.78
CA VAL A 47 14.49 6.54 4.08
C VAL A 47 12.96 6.55 4.10
N LEU A 48 12.36 7.59 4.67
CA LEU A 48 10.91 7.74 4.71
C LEU A 48 10.33 7.95 3.31
N GLU A 49 10.89 8.89 2.54
CA GLU A 49 10.43 9.16 1.18
C GLU A 49 10.56 7.91 0.28
N GLU A 50 11.66 7.15 0.40
CA GLU A 50 11.82 5.88 -0.33
C GLU A 50 10.75 4.87 0.06
N TYR A 51 10.51 4.68 1.37
CA TYR A 51 9.48 3.76 1.87
C TYR A 51 8.08 4.15 1.41
N GLU A 52 7.72 5.43 1.52
CA GLU A 52 6.43 5.97 1.11
C GLU A 52 6.19 5.77 -0.39
N ARG A 53 7.19 6.08 -1.23
CA ARG A 53 7.12 5.84 -2.68
C ARG A 53 6.98 4.36 -2.99
N ALA A 54 7.66 3.48 -2.26
CA ALA A 54 7.52 2.03 -2.42
C ALA A 54 6.09 1.56 -2.10
N VAL A 55 5.50 2.03 -0.99
CA VAL A 55 4.11 1.73 -0.63
C VAL A 55 3.13 2.25 -1.68
N VAL A 56 3.32 3.49 -2.18
CA VAL A 56 2.47 4.05 -3.23
C VAL A 56 2.53 3.22 -4.51
N ARG A 57 3.72 2.77 -4.93
CA ARG A 57 3.89 1.89 -6.12
C ARG A 57 3.20 0.55 -5.95
N GLU A 58 3.26 -0.05 -4.76
CA GLU A 58 2.53 -1.28 -4.45
C GLU A 58 1.02 -1.06 -4.59
N LYS A 59 0.48 0.01 -3.99
CA LYS A 59 -0.94 0.35 -4.08
C LYS A 59 -1.39 0.70 -5.49
N LEU A 60 -0.58 1.41 -6.27
CA LEU A 60 -0.84 1.66 -7.68
C LEU A 60 -0.91 0.36 -8.48
N THR A 61 -0.04 -0.60 -8.19
CA THR A 61 -0.05 -1.92 -8.85
C THR A 61 -1.32 -2.71 -8.48
N GLU A 62 -1.71 -2.74 -7.21
CA GLU A 62 -2.96 -3.35 -6.75
C GLU A 62 -4.17 -2.70 -7.44
N PHE A 63 -4.21 -1.36 -7.51
CA PHE A 63 -5.27 -0.61 -8.17
C PHE A 63 -5.37 -0.91 -9.66
N ARG A 64 -4.25 -0.90 -10.38
CA ARG A 64 -4.20 -1.24 -11.82
C ARG A 64 -4.73 -2.64 -12.07
N ARG A 65 -4.35 -3.62 -11.24
CA ARG A 65 -4.85 -5.00 -11.33
C ARG A 65 -6.35 -5.08 -11.07
N PHE A 66 -6.87 -4.34 -10.09
CA PHE A 66 -8.31 -4.29 -9.84
C PHE A 66 -9.08 -3.66 -11.01
N ILE A 67 -8.59 -2.54 -11.55
CA ILE A 67 -9.19 -1.87 -12.71
C ILE A 67 -9.23 -2.83 -13.91
N THR A 68 -8.08 -3.37 -14.29
CA THR A 68 -7.93 -4.19 -15.51
C THR A 68 -8.54 -5.59 -15.37
N GLY A 69 -8.41 -6.21 -14.20
CA GLY A 69 -8.83 -7.59 -13.96
C GLY A 69 -10.29 -7.75 -13.52
N THR A 70 -10.95 -6.68 -13.07
CA THR A 70 -12.32 -6.78 -12.52
C THR A 70 -13.23 -5.68 -13.03
N VAL A 71 -12.83 -4.42 -12.88
CA VAL A 71 -13.72 -3.29 -13.16
C VAL A 71 -13.96 -3.12 -14.66
N ALA A 72 -12.92 -3.19 -15.48
CA ALA A 72 -13.05 -3.08 -16.94
C ALA A 72 -13.87 -4.25 -17.54
N PRO A 73 -13.64 -5.53 -17.16
CA PRO A 73 -14.54 -6.62 -17.54
C PRO A 73 -16.00 -6.41 -17.12
N HIS A 74 -16.25 -5.90 -15.91
CA HIS A 74 -17.59 -5.56 -15.45
C HIS A 74 -18.21 -4.47 -16.34
N ALA A 75 -17.50 -3.37 -16.59
CA ALA A 75 -17.99 -2.28 -17.43
C ALA A 75 -18.35 -2.77 -18.86
N ALA A 76 -17.56 -3.70 -19.41
CA ALA A 76 -17.82 -4.31 -20.71
C ALA A 76 -19.07 -5.22 -20.70
N ALA A 77 -19.29 -5.98 -19.63
CA ALA A 77 -20.47 -6.85 -19.47
C ALA A 77 -21.77 -6.05 -19.25
N HIS A 78 -21.68 -4.89 -18.60
CA HIS A 78 -22.82 -4.06 -18.22
C HIS A 78 -22.64 -2.57 -18.61
N PRO A 79 -22.54 -2.24 -19.91
CA PRO A 79 -22.21 -0.89 -20.37
C PRO A 79 -23.27 0.17 -20.05
N GLY A 80 -24.50 -0.25 -19.73
CA GLY A 80 -25.60 0.62 -19.31
C GLY A 80 -25.60 0.97 -17.82
N ASP A 81 -24.86 0.24 -16.99
CA ASP A 81 -24.90 0.42 -15.54
C ASP A 81 -24.26 1.76 -15.14
N LYS A 82 -25.01 2.55 -14.37
CA LYS A 82 -24.58 3.86 -13.88
C LYS A 82 -23.54 3.73 -12.77
N TRP A 83 -23.63 2.69 -11.94
CA TRP A 83 -22.69 2.46 -10.85
C TRP A 83 -21.30 2.12 -11.38
N ILE A 84 -21.22 1.19 -12.36
CA ILE A 84 -19.92 0.83 -12.95
C ILE A 84 -19.27 1.99 -13.72
N LYS A 85 -20.07 2.83 -14.40
CA LYS A 85 -19.56 4.07 -15.02
C LYS A 85 -18.98 5.04 -14.00
N HIS A 86 -19.66 5.21 -12.87
CA HIS A 86 -19.19 6.09 -11.80
C HIS A 86 -17.88 5.56 -11.18
N ILE A 87 -17.81 4.28 -10.83
CA ILE A 87 -16.60 3.73 -10.20
C ILE A 87 -15.41 3.74 -11.17
N VAL A 88 -15.59 3.47 -12.47
CA VAL A 88 -14.51 3.59 -13.47
C VAL A 88 -13.90 4.99 -13.46
N ALA A 89 -14.73 6.04 -13.48
CA ALA A 89 -14.25 7.42 -13.48
C ALA A 89 -13.46 7.74 -12.19
N GLN A 90 -13.96 7.31 -11.03
CA GLN A 90 -13.27 7.52 -9.76
C GLN A 90 -11.94 6.77 -9.69
N LEU A 91 -11.90 5.51 -10.13
CA LEU A 91 -10.69 4.70 -10.09
C LEU A 91 -9.61 5.23 -11.03
N ASN A 92 -9.96 5.72 -12.22
CA ASN A 92 -9.01 6.36 -13.13
C ASN A 92 -8.40 7.64 -12.53
N SER A 93 -9.20 8.42 -11.78
CA SER A 93 -8.71 9.60 -11.05
C SER A 93 -7.72 9.22 -9.95
N ILE A 94 -8.03 8.17 -9.18
CA ILE A 94 -7.14 7.65 -8.14
C ILE A 94 -5.86 7.10 -8.75
N GLU A 95 -5.94 6.33 -9.84
CA GLU A 95 -4.77 5.82 -10.55
C GLU A 95 -3.85 6.95 -10.97
N SER A 96 -4.39 8.00 -11.59
CA SER A 96 -3.61 9.17 -12.03
C SER A 96 -2.92 9.88 -10.86
N THR A 97 -3.60 10.00 -9.72
CA THR A 97 -3.04 10.62 -8.50
C THR A 97 -1.90 9.80 -7.93
N LEU A 98 -2.08 8.47 -7.81
CA LEU A 98 -1.04 7.57 -7.32
C LEU A 98 0.17 7.51 -8.27
N ASP A 99 -0.07 7.56 -9.58
CA ASP A 99 0.99 7.57 -10.60
C ASP A 99 1.84 8.86 -10.53
N LEU A 100 1.20 10.01 -10.32
CA LEU A 100 1.89 11.28 -10.10
C LEU A 100 2.78 11.22 -8.86
N ILE A 101 2.27 10.70 -7.74
CA ILE A 101 3.05 10.55 -6.51
C ILE A 101 4.23 9.60 -6.75
N ALA A 102 4.01 8.46 -7.40
CA ALA A 102 5.06 7.46 -7.67
C ALA A 102 6.17 7.93 -8.62
N SER A 103 5.87 8.92 -9.48
CA SER A 103 6.75 9.44 -10.54
C SER A 103 7.40 10.79 -10.22
N SER A 104 6.90 11.48 -9.18
CA SER A 104 7.56 12.65 -8.56
C SER A 104 8.84 12.25 -7.82
#